data_AF-A0A095W1M6-F1
#
_entry.id   AF-A0A095W1M6-F1
#
_cell.length_a   1.000
_cell.length_b   1.000
_cell.length_c   1.000
_cell.angle_alpha   90.00
_cell.angle_beta   90.00
_cell.angle_gamma   90.00
#
_symmetry.space_group_name_H-M   'P 1'
#
loop_
_entity.id
_entity.type
_entity.pdbx_description
1 polymer ?
#
loop_
_entity_poly.entity_id
_entity_poly.type
_entity_poly.pdbx_seq_one_letter_code
_entity_poly.pdbx_strand_id
1 'polypeptide(L)'
;MRITLLRATLALLLAANLPAQAQQPASGPLLAQRRNCMACHAVAAPLMGPSFHAIADRYMNRPDAADYLVQTIVKGSVGVWGPVPMPANTQVTGDEARTLAQWILTLK
;
A
#
# COMPACT_ATOMS: atom_id res chain seq x y z
N MET A 1 -37.02 13.89 -64.04
CA MET A 1 -36.32 15.02 -63.39
C MET A 1 -36.36 14.78 -61.89
N ARG A 2 -35.19 14.53 -61.28
CA ARG A 2 -34.78 14.74 -59.86
C ARG A 2 -35.88 14.54 -58.78
N ILE A 3 -35.69 13.80 -57.69
CA ILE A 3 -34.67 14.00 -56.66
C ILE A 3 -34.53 12.71 -55.82
N THR A 4 -33.27 12.31 -55.69
CA THR A 4 -32.61 11.42 -54.73
C THR A 4 -33.01 11.55 -53.26
N LEU A 5 -33.14 10.39 -52.60
CA LEU A 5 -32.47 9.97 -51.35
C LEU A 5 -32.48 10.87 -50.09
N LEU A 6 -32.73 10.17 -48.98
CA LEU A 6 -31.99 10.20 -47.71
C LEU A 6 -32.49 11.10 -46.56
N ARG A 7 -32.44 10.49 -45.36
CA ARG A 7 -32.22 11.04 -43.98
C ARG A 7 -33.42 10.83 -43.05
N ALA A 8 -33.28 10.34 -41.82
CA ALA A 8 -32.12 9.84 -41.09
C ALA A 8 -32.65 9.05 -39.89
N THR A 9 -32.20 7.81 -39.71
CA THR A 9 -32.35 7.09 -38.46
C THR A 9 -31.38 7.69 -37.45
N LEU A 10 -31.91 8.47 -36.51
CA LEU A 10 -31.13 9.07 -35.42
C LEU A 10 -30.84 7.99 -34.37
N ALA A 11 -29.77 7.21 -34.57
CA ALA A 11 -29.22 6.35 -33.53
C ALA A 11 -28.43 7.21 -32.53
N LEU A 12 -29.06 7.51 -31.40
CA LEU A 12 -28.46 8.26 -30.30
C LEU A 12 -27.45 7.35 -29.57
N LEU A 13 -26.17 7.46 -29.92
CA LEU A 13 -25.06 6.82 -29.20
C LEU A 13 -24.83 7.55 -27.88
N LEU A 14 -25.36 7.02 -26.77
CA LEU A 14 -24.93 7.41 -25.43
C LEU A 14 -23.54 6.82 -25.16
N ALA A 15 -22.50 7.61 -25.42
CA ALA A 15 -21.15 7.31 -24.93
C ALA A 15 -21.13 7.54 -23.41
N ALA A 16 -21.24 6.46 -22.64
CA ALA A 16 -21.05 6.49 -21.18
C ALA A 16 -19.56 6.71 -20.88
N ASN A 17 -19.18 7.95 -20.57
CA ASN A 17 -17.89 8.27 -19.96
C ASN A 17 -17.91 7.80 -18.50
N LEU A 18 -17.51 6.56 -18.26
CA LEU A 18 -17.21 6.08 -16.91
C LEU A 18 -15.91 6.76 -16.43
N PRO A 19 -15.91 7.51 -15.32
CA PRO A 19 -14.67 7.98 -14.75
C PRO A 19 -13.85 6.76 -14.33
N ALA A 20 -12.63 6.65 -14.87
CA ALA A 20 -11.65 5.72 -14.35
C ALA A 20 -11.40 6.09 -12.89
N GLN A 21 -11.91 5.26 -11.97
CA GLN A 21 -11.77 5.49 -10.54
C GLN A 21 -10.30 5.27 -10.18
N ALA A 22 -9.51 6.35 -10.19
CA ALA A 22 -8.14 6.34 -9.72
C ALA A 22 -8.18 5.96 -8.23
N GLN A 23 -7.78 4.72 -7.94
CA GLN A 23 -7.70 4.21 -6.59
C GLN A 23 -6.71 5.10 -5.82
N GLN A 24 -7.22 5.96 -4.93
CA GLN A 24 -6.36 6.77 -4.08
C GLN A 24 -5.46 5.82 -3.26
N PRO A 25 -4.15 6.08 -3.16
CA PRO A 25 -3.29 5.27 -2.30
C PRO A 25 -3.86 5.32 -0.89
N ALA A 26 -4.12 4.15 -0.30
CA ALA A 26 -4.63 4.14 1.06
C ALA A 26 -3.60 4.70 2.03
N SER A 27 -4.10 5.35 3.08
CA SER A 27 -3.27 5.75 4.20
C SER A 27 -2.52 4.54 4.78
N GLY A 28 -1.31 4.78 5.30
CA GLY A 28 -0.48 3.73 5.91
C GLY A 28 -1.21 2.83 6.92
N PRO A 29 -2.00 3.37 7.88
CA PRO A 29 -2.75 2.55 8.82
C PRO A 29 -3.78 1.62 8.15
N LEU A 30 -4.53 2.14 7.18
CA LEU A 30 -5.52 1.35 6.45
C LEU A 30 -4.84 0.28 5.59
N LEU A 31 -3.72 0.62 4.95
CA LEU A 31 -2.94 -0.33 4.19
C LEU A 31 -2.36 -1.44 5.10
N ALA A 32 -1.87 -1.10 6.28
CA ALA A 32 -1.36 -2.05 7.27
C ALA A 32 -2.45 -3.03 7.72
N GLN A 33 -3.67 -2.54 7.91
CA GLN A 33 -4.83 -3.40 8.20
C GLN A 33 -5.15 -4.31 7.02
N ARG A 34 -5.24 -3.78 5.80
CA ARG A 34 -5.58 -4.55 4.58
C ARG A 34 -4.54 -5.58 4.19
N ARG A 35 -3.27 -5.33 4.51
CA ARG A 35 -2.14 -6.26 4.28
C ARG A 35 -1.85 -7.15 5.48
N ASN A 36 -2.75 -7.17 6.47
CA ASN A 36 -2.71 -8.05 7.64
C ASN A 36 -1.49 -7.85 8.55
N CYS A 37 -0.86 -6.67 8.51
CA CYS A 37 0.28 -6.35 9.38
C CYS A 37 -0.14 -6.37 10.87
N MET A 38 -1.40 -6.01 11.15
CA MET A 38 -1.96 -5.93 12.50
C MET A 38 -2.14 -7.29 13.19
N ALA A 39 -1.98 -8.41 12.46
CA ALA A 39 -1.99 -9.75 13.06
C ALA A 39 -0.73 -10.02 13.91
N CYS A 40 0.37 -9.33 13.61
CA CYS A 40 1.65 -9.54 14.28
C CYS A 40 2.21 -8.27 14.92
N HIS A 41 1.80 -7.10 14.44
CA HIS A 41 2.26 -5.80 14.93
C HIS A 41 1.09 -4.98 15.51
N ALA A 42 1.40 -4.11 16.45
CA ALA A 42 0.49 -3.06 16.87
C ALA A 42 1.23 -1.71 16.92
N VAL A 43 0.48 -0.62 17.01
CA VAL A 43 1.05 0.73 16.96
C VAL A 43 2.00 0.97 18.14
N ALA A 44 1.54 0.72 19.37
CA ALA A 44 2.25 1.08 20.59
C ALA A 44 2.87 -0.13 21.33
N ALA A 45 2.10 -1.21 21.55
CA ALA A 45 2.57 -2.39 22.28
C ALA A 45 3.09 -3.47 21.31
N PRO A 46 4.13 -4.25 21.70
CA PRO A 46 4.56 -5.40 20.92
C PRO A 46 3.50 -6.53 20.98
N LEU A 47 3.46 -7.36 19.94
CA LEU A 47 2.64 -8.58 19.86
C LEU A 47 3.57 -9.75 19.56
N MET A 48 3.51 -10.31 18.34
CA MET A 48 4.51 -11.27 17.86
C MET A 48 5.74 -10.55 17.30
N GLY A 49 5.51 -9.41 16.63
CA GLY A 49 6.53 -8.49 16.18
C GLY A 49 6.66 -7.26 17.10
N PRO A 50 7.68 -6.42 16.88
CA PRO A 50 7.82 -5.15 17.58
C PRO A 50 6.65 -4.22 17.28
N SER A 51 6.40 -3.24 18.17
CA SER A 51 5.44 -2.18 17.86
C SER A 51 5.95 -1.29 16.74
N PHE A 52 5.04 -0.62 16.02
CA PHE A 52 5.45 0.32 14.97
C PHE A 52 6.22 1.52 15.54
N HIS A 53 5.89 1.99 16.75
CA HIS A 53 6.70 2.99 17.47
C HIS A 53 8.15 2.50 17.68
N ALA A 54 8.34 1.26 18.17
CA ALA A 54 9.68 0.72 18.37
C ALA A 54 10.48 0.64 17.06
N ILE A 55 9.81 0.30 15.94
CA ILE A 55 10.43 0.33 14.61
C ILE A 55 10.83 1.76 14.23
N ALA A 56 9.95 2.73 14.43
CA ALA A 56 10.22 4.14 14.15
C ALA A 56 11.44 4.63 14.95
N ASP A 57 11.45 4.39 16.27
CA ASP A 57 12.52 4.80 17.18
C ASP A 57 13.87 4.18 16.80
N ARG A 58 13.89 2.89 16.45
CA ARG A 58 15.14 2.21 16.07
C ARG A 58 15.76 2.78 14.80
N TYR A 59 14.94 3.15 13.82
CA TYR A 59 15.41 3.53 12.49
C TYR A 59 15.35 5.04 12.19
N MET A 60 14.89 5.88 13.11
CA MET A 60 14.71 7.32 12.87
C MET A 60 15.99 8.06 12.44
N ASN A 61 17.18 7.60 12.88
CA ASN A 61 18.46 8.22 12.58
C ASN A 61 19.21 7.54 11.43
N ARG A 62 18.58 6.58 10.76
CA ARG A 62 19.17 5.82 9.67
C ARG A 62 18.90 6.54 8.33
N PRO A 63 19.93 6.94 7.55
CA PRO A 63 19.74 7.66 6.29
C PRO A 63 18.92 6.91 5.24
N ASP A 64 19.02 5.58 5.22
CA ASP A 64 18.33 4.67 4.29
C ASP A 64 17.12 3.96 4.92
N ALA A 65 16.54 4.51 6.01
CA ALA A 65 15.50 3.84 6.80
C ALA A 65 14.31 3.37 5.95
N ALA A 66 13.80 4.23 5.07
CA ALA A 66 12.64 3.90 4.24
C ALA A 66 12.93 2.72 3.30
N ASP A 67 14.06 2.74 2.60
CA ASP A 67 14.41 1.66 1.65
C ASP A 67 14.76 0.36 2.39
N TYR A 68 15.42 0.44 3.54
CA TYR A 68 15.68 -0.71 4.39
C TYR A 68 14.38 -1.37 4.88
N LEU A 69 13.41 -0.57 5.33
CA LEU A 69 12.12 -1.05 5.78
C LEU A 69 11.29 -1.61 4.62
N VAL A 70 11.35 -1.02 3.41
CA VAL A 70 10.73 -1.60 2.21
C VAL A 70 11.23 -3.01 1.95
N GLN A 71 12.56 -3.20 1.94
CA GLN A 71 13.15 -4.52 1.73
C GLN A 71 12.76 -5.50 2.85
N THR A 72 12.74 -5.03 4.09
CA THR A 72 12.33 -5.82 5.25
C THR A 72 10.87 -6.27 5.13
N ILE A 73 9.95 -5.36 4.77
CA ILE A 73 8.53 -5.68 4.60
C ILE A 73 8.34 -6.72 3.50
N VAL A 74 8.97 -6.54 2.33
CA VAL A 74 8.78 -7.46 1.19
C VAL A 74 9.43 -8.82 1.45
N LYS A 75 10.68 -8.83 1.95
CA LYS A 75 11.50 -10.06 2.05
C LYS A 75 11.35 -10.79 3.38
N GLY A 76 10.73 -10.16 4.37
CA GLY A 76 10.74 -10.65 5.74
C GLY A 76 12.05 -10.31 6.47
N SER A 77 12.14 -10.72 7.73
CA SER A 77 13.31 -10.48 8.57
C SER A 77 13.38 -11.47 9.74
N VAL A 78 14.57 -11.74 10.24
CA VAL A 78 14.82 -12.57 11.42
C VAL A 78 16.06 -12.07 12.14
N GLY A 79 16.12 -12.23 13.47
CA GLY A 79 17.30 -11.92 14.29
C GLY A 79 17.44 -10.46 14.73
N VAL A 80 16.80 -9.51 14.04
CA VAL A 80 16.88 -8.08 14.41
C VAL A 80 16.13 -7.76 15.70
N TRP A 81 14.95 -8.37 15.87
CA TRP A 81 14.05 -8.14 17.00
C TRP A 81 13.90 -9.36 17.91
N GLY A 82 14.53 -10.48 17.55
CA GLY A 82 14.41 -11.76 18.23
C GLY A 82 14.45 -12.95 17.27
N PRO A 83 14.22 -14.16 17.80
CA PRO A 83 14.29 -15.40 17.01
C PRO A 83 13.04 -15.65 16.15
N VAL A 84 11.93 -14.97 16.43
CA VAL A 84 10.68 -15.13 15.65
C VAL A 84 10.84 -14.44 14.29
N PRO A 85 10.76 -15.16 13.16
CA PRO A 85 10.88 -14.56 11.84
C PRO A 85 9.59 -13.83 11.46
N MET A 86 9.74 -12.65 10.83
CA MET A 86 8.70 -12.04 10.01
C MET A 86 8.76 -12.68 8.62
N PRO A 87 7.72 -13.40 8.16
CA PRO A 87 7.71 -13.99 6.82
C PRO A 87 7.76 -12.94 5.71
N ALA A 88 8.17 -13.36 4.50
CA ALA A 88 8.07 -12.51 3.32
C ALA A 88 6.60 -12.18 3.01
N ASN A 89 6.29 -10.90 2.84
CA ASN A 89 4.95 -10.44 2.51
C ASN A 89 4.75 -10.40 0.99
N THR A 90 4.67 -11.57 0.35
CA THR A 90 4.62 -11.72 -1.13
C THR A 90 3.44 -11.03 -1.81
N GLN A 91 2.40 -10.70 -1.04
CA GLN A 91 1.21 -9.99 -1.49
C GLN A 91 1.33 -8.45 -1.43
N VAL A 92 2.41 -7.92 -0.87
CA VAL A 92 2.66 -6.47 -0.73
C VAL A 92 3.54 -6.01 -1.88
N THR A 93 3.06 -5.02 -2.64
CA THR A 93 3.87 -4.44 -3.73
C THR A 93 4.98 -3.54 -3.18
N GLY A 94 5.97 -3.20 -4.03
CA GLY A 94 7.03 -2.26 -3.64
C GLY A 94 6.49 -0.89 -3.21
N ASP A 95 5.48 -0.38 -3.92
CA ASP A 95 4.86 0.92 -3.62
C ASP A 95 4.06 0.90 -2.31
N GLU A 96 3.36 -0.22 -2.05
CA GLU A 96 2.67 -0.44 -0.78
C GLU A 96 3.65 -0.55 0.38
N ALA A 97 4.74 -1.31 0.20
CA ALA A 97 5.80 -1.41 1.19
C ALA A 97 6.43 -0.04 1.48
N ARG A 98 6.60 0.81 0.45
CA ARG A 98 7.12 2.18 0.61
C ARG A 98 6.15 3.05 1.40
N THR A 99 4.85 2.96 1.10
CA THR A 99 3.80 3.67 1.84
C THR A 99 3.78 3.25 3.32
N LEU A 100 3.88 1.95 3.59
CA LEU A 100 3.95 1.40 4.95
C LEU A 100 5.20 1.87 5.68
N ALA A 101 6.38 1.75 5.07
CA ALA A 101 7.65 2.15 5.66
C ALA A 101 7.66 3.64 6.01
N GLN A 102 7.20 4.50 5.11
CA GLN A 102 7.11 5.94 5.36
C GLN A 102 6.16 6.25 6.50
N TRP A 103 4.97 5.62 6.51
CA TRP A 103 4.01 5.79 7.60
C TRP A 103 4.60 5.36 8.95
N ILE A 104 5.24 4.19 9.02
CA ILE A 104 5.87 3.71 10.26
C ILE A 104 6.85 4.74 10.80
N LEU A 105 7.69 5.33 9.94
CA LEU A 105 8.67 6.35 10.35
C LEU A 105 8.05 7.68 10.83
N THR A 106 6.74 7.89 10.62
CA THR A 106 6.01 9.04 11.20
C THR A 106 5.50 8.80 12.62
N LEU A 107 5.47 7.55 13.09
CA LEU A 107 4.90 7.15 14.38
C LEU A 107 5.86 7.35 15.56
N LYS A 108 6.52 8.51 15.59
CA LYS A 108 7.38 8.92 16.71
C LYS A 108 6.51 9.37 17.89
#